data_AF-A0A6B2G8F3-F1
#
_entry.id   AF-A0A6B2G8F3-F1
#
_cell.length_a   1.000
_cell.length_b   1.000
_cell.length_c   1.000
_cell.angle_alpha   90.00
_cell.angle_beta   90.00
_cell.angle_gamma   90.00
#
_symmetry.space_group_name_H-M   'P 1'
#
loop_
_entity.id
_entity.type
_entity.pdbx_description
1 polymer ?
#
loop_
_entity_poly.entity_id
_entity_poly.type
_entity_poly.pdbx_seq_one_letter_code
_entity_poly.pdbx_strand_id
1 'polypeptide(L)'
;VQYSYQKRILYRLRTLGVTSSMALTVDGFSSFMWNGFAFLIIILFILYIFQIYNAYILYRISRSVLCHEIHPLMLSVIFITVFAGNLISVIAVIYLKVKQFLLKAGKKLLECED
;
A
#
# COMPACT_ATOMS: atom_id res chain seq x y z
N VAL A 1 -17.16 -19.94 25.72
CA VAL A 1 -16.68 -19.82 27.12
C VAL A 1 -15.19 -20.18 27.31
N GLN A 2 -14.68 -21.27 26.73
CA GLN A 2 -13.27 -21.71 26.91
C GLN A 2 -12.19 -20.72 26.39
N TYR A 3 -12.47 -19.96 25.33
CA TYR A 3 -11.52 -19.03 24.74
C TYR A 3 -11.11 -17.87 25.68
N SER A 4 -12.06 -17.33 26.45
CA SER A 4 -11.79 -16.24 27.40
C SER A 4 -10.87 -16.65 28.54
N TYR A 5 -10.93 -17.93 28.93
CA TYR A 5 -10.03 -18.51 29.92
C TYR A 5 -8.60 -18.68 29.37
N GLN A 6 -8.48 -19.21 28.15
CA GLN A 6 -7.20 -19.37 27.45
C GLN A 6 -6.48 -18.03 27.26
N LYS A 7 -7.21 -16.96 26.90
CA LYS A 7 -6.66 -15.60 26.80
C LYS A 7 -6.03 -15.11 28.11
N ARG A 8 -6.70 -15.29 29.26
CA ARG A 8 -6.20 -14.82 30.57
C ARG A 8 -4.92 -15.54 30.99
N ILE A 9 -4.82 -16.84 30.71
CA ILE A 9 -3.60 -17.62 30.94
C ILE A 9 -2.47 -17.12 30.05
N LEU A 10 -2.75 -16.86 28.77
CA LEU A 10 -1.77 -16.34 27.82
C LEU A 10 -1.18 -14.99 28.28
N TYR A 11 -2.00 -14.08 28.80
CA TYR A 11 -1.53 -12.80 29.37
C TYR A 11 -0.67 -13.00 30.61
N ARG A 12 -1.04 -13.92 31.52
CA ARG A 12 -0.20 -14.26 32.69
C ARG A 12 1.15 -14.83 32.27
N LEU A 13 1.16 -15.76 31.30
CA LEU A 13 2.40 -16.32 30.74
C LEU A 13 3.27 -15.24 30.08
N ARG A 14 2.65 -14.27 29.40
CA ARG A 14 3.34 -13.10 28.84
C ARG A 14 3.97 -12.21 29.91
N THR A 15 3.31 -12.01 31.05
CA THR A 15 3.88 -11.25 32.20
C THR A 15 4.99 -12.03 32.94
N LEU A 16 4.98 -13.36 32.86
CA LEU A 16 6.00 -14.26 33.43
C LEU A 16 7.26 -14.38 32.57
N GLY A 17 7.32 -13.72 31.40
CA GLY A 17 8.46 -13.82 30.48
C GLY A 17 8.49 -15.13 29.66
N VAL A 18 7.56 -16.07 29.90
CA VAL A 18 7.37 -17.28 29.09
C VAL A 18 6.51 -16.91 27.89
N THR A 19 7.10 -16.12 27.01
CA THR A 19 6.51 -15.70 25.75
C THR A 19 7.47 -16.07 24.65
N SER A 20 7.01 -16.85 23.66
CA SER A 20 7.77 -17.06 22.42
C SER A 20 7.97 -15.69 21.77
N SER A 21 9.13 -15.08 22.02
CA SER A 21 9.51 -13.73 21.60
C SER A 21 9.50 -13.56 20.08
N MET A 22 9.43 -14.68 19.35
CA MET A 22 9.43 -14.73 17.90
C MET A 22 8.08 -14.33 17.28
N ALA A 23 6.95 -14.52 17.97
CA ALA A 23 5.63 -14.15 17.41
C ALA A 23 5.25 -12.67 17.65
N LEU A 24 5.75 -12.07 18.74
CA LEU A 24 5.40 -10.70 19.14
C LEU A 24 6.05 -9.61 18.29
N THR A 25 7.26 -9.85 17.74
CA THR A 25 7.90 -8.89 16.83
C THR A 25 7.28 -8.93 15.44
N VAL A 26 6.78 -10.09 14.98
CA VAL A 26 6.14 -10.24 13.66
C VAL A 26 4.80 -9.50 13.61
N ASP A 27 3.98 -9.59 14.65
CA ASP A 27 2.68 -8.91 14.69
C ASP A 27 2.82 -7.37 14.82
N GLY A 28 3.79 -6.91 15.62
CA GLY A 28 4.10 -5.48 15.78
C GLY A 28 4.70 -4.88 14.52
N PHE A 29 5.64 -5.59 13.88
CA PHE A 29 6.26 -5.16 12.62
C PHE A 29 5.26 -5.18 11.47
N SER A 30 4.43 -6.22 11.35
CA SER A 30 3.38 -6.31 10.33
C SER A 30 2.32 -5.22 10.50
N SER A 31 1.91 -4.90 11.74
CA SER A 31 0.93 -3.85 12.02
C SER A 31 1.50 -2.44 11.77
N PHE A 32 2.77 -2.21 12.13
CA PHE A 32 3.48 -0.98 11.83
C PHE A 32 3.71 -0.79 10.32
N MET A 33 4.13 -1.85 9.63
CA MET A 33 4.35 -1.85 8.18
C MET A 33 3.06 -1.56 7.41
N TRP A 34 1.90 -2.02 7.90
CA TRP A 34 0.60 -1.72 7.27
C TRP A 34 0.19 -0.25 7.37
N ASN A 35 0.57 0.44 8.45
CA ASN A 35 0.29 1.86 8.67
C ASN A 35 1.28 2.75 7.90
N GLY A 36 2.56 2.36 7.85
CA GLY A 36 3.58 3.02 7.03
C GLY A 36 3.36 2.89 5.52
N PHE A 37 2.83 1.76 5.06
CA PHE A 37 2.53 1.54 3.63
C PHE A 37 1.36 2.41 3.13
N ALA A 38 0.41 2.76 4.01
CA ALA A 38 -0.66 3.69 3.66
C ALA A 38 -0.12 5.12 3.46
N PHE A 39 0.81 5.56 4.31
CA PHE A 39 1.51 6.83 4.14
C PHE A 39 2.30 6.88 2.82
N LEU A 40 3.00 5.78 2.50
CA LEU A 40 3.74 5.65 1.25
C LEU A 40 2.83 5.79 0.03
N ILE A 41 1.65 5.16 0.04
CA ILE A 41 0.66 5.23 -1.06
C ILE A 41 0.18 6.67 -1.31
N ILE A 42 -0.01 7.48 -0.26
CA ILE A 42 -0.48 8.86 -0.39
C ILE A 42 0.59 9.74 -1.06
N ILE A 43 1.85 9.63 -0.62
CA ILE A 43 2.99 10.29 -1.28
C ILE A 43 3.11 9.85 -2.73
N LEU A 44 2.95 8.54 -2.97
CA LEU A 44 3.06 7.96 -4.31
C LEU A 44 1.99 8.52 -5.26
N PHE A 45 0.77 8.74 -4.78
CA PHE A 45 -0.31 9.35 -5.57
C PHE A 45 0.03 10.79 -6.00
N ILE A 46 0.59 11.60 -5.10
CA ILE A 46 1.04 12.96 -5.41
C ILE A 46 2.15 12.93 -6.48
N LEU A 47 3.11 12.02 -6.33
CA LEU A 47 4.19 11.83 -7.30
C LEU A 47 3.67 11.43 -8.68
N TYR A 48 2.59 10.66 -8.79
CA TYR A 48 2.00 10.31 -10.09
C TYR A 48 1.34 11.49 -10.80
N ILE A 49 0.62 12.33 -10.07
CA ILE A 49 0.05 13.55 -10.64
C ILE A 49 1.17 14.43 -11.19
N PHE A 50 2.24 14.58 -10.41
CA PHE A 50 3.43 15.30 -10.84
C PHE A 50 4.11 14.63 -12.05
N GLN A 51 4.20 13.30 -12.09
CA GLN A 51 4.82 12.55 -13.18
C GLN A 51 4.08 12.71 -14.51
N ILE A 52 2.73 12.62 -14.51
CA ILE A 52 1.92 12.88 -15.71
C ILE A 52 2.05 14.34 -16.15
N TYR A 53 2.04 15.28 -15.21
CA TYR A 53 2.22 16.69 -15.52
C TYR A 53 3.55 16.94 -16.25
N ASN A 54 4.65 16.37 -15.75
CA ASN A 54 5.94 16.45 -16.42
C ASN A 54 5.93 15.78 -17.81
N ALA A 55 5.33 14.59 -17.93
CA ALA A 55 5.22 13.91 -19.23
C ALA A 55 4.48 14.76 -20.27
N TYR A 56 3.39 15.44 -19.87
CA TYR A 56 2.61 16.33 -20.72
C TYR A 56 3.41 17.57 -21.14
N ILE A 57 4.12 18.21 -20.21
CA ILE A 57 4.97 19.37 -20.50
C ILE A 57 6.07 18.98 -21.49
N LEU A 58 6.77 17.87 -21.25
CA LEU A 58 7.82 17.37 -22.13
C LEU A 58 7.29 17.02 -23.53
N TYR A 59 6.11 16.40 -23.62
CA TYR A 59 5.48 16.11 -24.91
C TYR A 59 5.16 17.40 -25.68
N ARG A 60 4.69 18.43 -24.99
CA ARG A 60 4.38 19.73 -25.59
C ARG A 60 5.63 20.45 -26.09
N ILE A 61 6.72 20.38 -25.33
CA ILE A 61 8.04 20.91 -25.72
C ILE A 61 8.60 20.12 -26.91
N SER A 62 8.48 18.79 -26.91
CA SER A 62 8.92 17.93 -28.02
C SER A 62 8.23 18.23 -29.35
N ARG A 63 7.00 18.77 -29.33
CA ARG A 63 6.28 19.17 -30.55
C ARG A 63 6.62 20.59 -31.03
N SER A 64 7.34 21.36 -30.23
CA SER A 64 7.76 22.71 -30.62
C SER A 64 8.90 22.63 -31.64
N VAL A 65 8.77 23.39 -32.73
CA VAL A 65 9.73 23.44 -33.86
C VAL A 65 11.14 23.91 -33.43
N LEU A 66 11.29 24.43 -32.21
CA LEU A 66 12.57 24.89 -31.68
C LEU A 66 13.52 23.78 -31.22
N CYS A 67 13.07 22.53 -31.06
CA CYS A 67 13.91 21.44 -30.58
C CYS A 67 14.01 20.32 -31.62
N HIS A 68 15.17 20.20 -32.26
CA HIS A 68 15.53 19.05 -33.12
C HIS A 68 16.01 17.83 -32.29
N GLU A 69 16.00 17.94 -30.96
CA GLU A 69 16.49 16.91 -30.06
C GLU A 69 15.44 15.84 -29.78
N ILE A 70 15.82 14.57 -29.91
CA ILE A 70 14.93 13.42 -29.67
C ILE A 70 14.80 13.11 -28.15
N HIS A 71 15.73 13.61 -27.33
CA HIS A 71 15.75 13.44 -25.87
C HIS A 71 14.42 13.72 -25.14
N PRO A 72 13.74 14.88 -25.32
CA PRO A 72 12.48 15.18 -24.64
C PRO A 72 11.36 14.20 -25.00
N LEU A 73 11.36 13.65 -26.21
CA LEU A 73 10.39 12.64 -26.64
C LEU A 73 10.62 11.30 -25.92
N MET A 74 11.86 10.82 -25.89
CA MET A 74 12.22 9.58 -25.21
C MET A 74 11.91 9.65 -23.71
N LEU A 75 12.20 10.80 -23.09
CA LEU A 75 11.96 11.01 -21.67
C LEU A 75 10.44 11.04 -21.36
N SER A 76 9.62 11.63 -22.24
CA SER A 76 8.15 11.59 -22.13
C SER A 76 7.62 10.14 -22.20
N VAL A 77 8.11 9.33 -23.14
CA VAL A 77 7.71 7.92 -23.30
C VAL A 77 8.07 7.09 -22.07
N ILE A 78 9.27 7.29 -21.50
CA ILE A 78 9.71 6.61 -20.28
C ILE A 78 8.78 6.97 -19.11
N PHE A 79 8.48 8.26 -18.92
CA PHE A 79 7.59 8.69 -17.84
C PHE A 79 6.18 8.10 -17.97
N ILE A 80 5.64 8.01 -19.19
CA ILE A 80 4.34 7.38 -19.45
C ILE A 80 4.38 5.88 -19.14
N THR A 81 5.43 5.18 -19.57
CA THR A 81 5.58 3.73 -19.35
C THR A 81 5.71 3.41 -17.86
N VAL A 82 6.55 4.17 -17.16
CA VAL A 82 6.72 4.04 -15.71
C VAL A 82 5.42 4.37 -15.00
N PHE A 83 4.68 5.42 -15.41
CA PHE A 83 3.38 5.75 -14.84
C PHE A 83 2.38 4.61 -15.01
N ALA A 84 2.28 4.01 -16.20
CA ALA A 84 1.35 2.92 -16.47
C ALA A 84 1.61 1.68 -15.59
N GLY A 85 2.86 1.22 -15.51
CA GLY A 85 3.21 0.05 -14.69
C GLY A 85 2.96 0.29 -13.19
N ASN A 86 3.23 1.50 -12.75
CA ASN A 86 2.96 1.95 -11.39
C ASN A 86 1.46 2.05 -11.06
N LEU A 87 0.66 2.61 -11.96
CA LEU A 87 -0.79 2.74 -11.80
C LEU A 87 -1.44 1.36 -11.63
N ILE A 88 -1.03 0.38 -12.46
CA ILE A 88 -1.50 -1.01 -12.37
C ILE A 88 -1.17 -1.60 -11.00
N SER A 89 0.06 -1.41 -10.52
CA SER A 89 0.51 -1.92 -9.22
C SER A 89 -0.31 -1.33 -8.06
N VAL A 90 -0.59 -0.02 -8.09
CA VAL A 90 -1.39 0.65 -7.06
C VAL A 90 -2.86 0.20 -7.10
N ILE A 91 -3.47 0.10 -8.29
CA ILE A 91 -4.84 -0.39 -8.42
C ILE A 91 -4.96 -1.82 -7.86
N ALA A 92 -3.99 -2.69 -8.16
CA ALA A 92 -3.97 -4.06 -7.63
C ALA A 92 -3.90 -4.08 -6.09
N VAL A 93 -3.04 -3.24 -5.49
CA VAL A 93 -2.92 -3.15 -4.02
C VAL A 93 -4.19 -2.59 -3.38
N ILE A 94 -4.81 -1.57 -3.97
CA ILE A 94 -6.08 -0.99 -3.48
C ILE A 94 -7.18 -2.06 -3.53
N TYR A 95 -7.31 -2.77 -4.65
CA TYR A 95 -8.30 -3.84 -4.80
C TYR A 95 -8.12 -4.92 -3.72
N LEU A 96 -6.87 -5.34 -3.48
CA LEU A 96 -6.55 -6.32 -2.44
C LEU A 96 -6.92 -5.81 -1.04
N LYS A 97 -6.61 -4.55 -0.71
CA LYS A 97 -6.97 -3.96 0.60
C LYS A 97 -8.48 -3.84 0.78
N VAL A 98 -9.20 -3.38 -0.24
CA VAL A 98 -10.68 -3.25 -0.20
C VAL A 98 -11.32 -4.61 -0.01
N LYS A 99 -10.87 -5.63 -0.75
CA LYS A 99 -11.36 -7.01 -0.59
C LYS A 99 -11.11 -7.54 0.83
N GLN A 100 -9.94 -7.31 1.40
CA GLN A 100 -9.64 -7.72 2.78
C GLN A 100 -10.51 -6.99 3.82
N PHE A 101 -10.79 -5.70 3.60
CA PHE A 101 -11.66 -4.92 4.49
C PHE A 101 -13.11 -5.42 4.44
N LEU A 102 -13.66 -5.68 3.24
CA LEU A 102 -15.00 -6.22 3.07
C LEU A 102 -15.16 -7.61 3.70
N LEU A 103 -14.17 -8.50 3.52
CA LEU A 103 -14.18 -9.83 4.13
C LEU A 103 -14.14 -9.76 5.67
N LYS A 104 -13.36 -8.83 6.25
CA LYS A 104 -13.35 -8.59 7.70
C LYS A 104 -14.68 -8.04 8.19
N ALA A 105 -15.30 -7.10 7.46
CA ALA A 105 -16.59 -6.54 7.82
C ALA A 105 -17.69 -7.61 7.81
N GLY A 106 -17.72 -8.48 6.78
CA GLY A 106 -18.67 -9.60 6.70
C GLY A 106 -18.53 -10.60 7.84
N LYS A 107 -17.29 -10.97 8.22
CA LYS A 107 -17.05 -11.84 9.38
C LYS A 107 -17.57 -11.25 10.70
N LYS A 108 -17.39 -9.94 10.87
CA LYS A 108 -17.80 -9.23 12.09
C LYS A 108 -19.33 -9.15 12.24
N LEU A 109 -20.06 -9.13 11.12
CA LEU A 109 -21.52 -9.16 11.12
C LEU A 109 -22.07 -10.55 11.48
N LEU A 110 -21.44 -11.62 10.98
CA LEU A 110 -21.79 -13.00 11.36
C LEU A 110 -21.55 -13.26 12.86
N GLU A 111 -20.46 -12.75 13.43
CA GLU A 111 -20.16 -12.85 14.87
C GLU A 111 -21.08 -12.00 15.78
N CYS A 112 -21.92 -11.13 15.21
CA CYS A 112 -22.92 -10.35 15.94
C CYS A 112 -24.35 -10.92 15.81
N GLU A 113 -24.56 -11.88 14.91
CA GLU A 113 -25.84 -12.57 14.72
C GLU A 113 -25.95 -13.83 15.60
N ASP A 114 -24.82 -14.35 16.10
CA ASP A 114 -24.70 -15.47 17.06
C ASP A 114 -24.52 -14.97 18.53
#